data_AF-A0A7I0EY54-F1
#
_entry.id   AF-A0A7I0EY54-F1
#
_cell.length_a   1.000
_cell.length_b   1.000
_cell.length_c   1.000
_cell.angle_alpha   90.00
_cell.angle_beta   90.00
_cell.angle_gamma   90.00
#
_symmetry.space_group_name_H-M   'P 1'
#
loop_
_entity.id
_entity.type
_entity.pdbx_description
1 polymer ?
#
loop_
_entity_poly.entity_id
_entity_poly.type
_entity_poly.pdbx_seq_one_letter_code
_entity_poly.pdbx_strand_id
1 'polypeptide(L)'
;MSAREFTGMRHPLVDSVHTGWVRSESRAPVIYLSEGRADLFVQAATQNLAVVLVTDALSSLSEPYCQAMSDSGGAWVVRAADGTLRDGLSGARLEQISDAVGRTAVSATTDIADAFLRPKPAEHLELVISVSMRHKALATTRLGGPLELLSQRLRGEQPSSWGVHEPAGTAWDRDQLTAFARSRMPDDSRFIATGRRDSPMLATIAVCRTGQGLEETTRAFIGMGLPGADRARTAVETVTAAFSALAETGMPLIAVALARPGQVSQLRPPLLQLPPTPLAMLIGPPGVKALQLNPARLAGEFGAVIVGRPRIPALLFPLGTLDDSGWNQLDRLLGSFNQGRLKTALGSNRDALRGLDTRPGTRGGDRGQ
;
A
#
# COMPACT_ATOMS: atom_id res chain seq x y z
N MET A 1 -45.54 10.28 12.67
CA MET A 1 -44.28 10.26 13.45
C MET A 1 -43.28 11.13 12.70
N SER A 2 -42.93 12.28 13.27
CA SER A 2 -42.19 13.35 12.61
C SER A 2 -40.67 13.08 12.59
N ALA A 3 -40.05 13.52 11.49
CA ALA A 3 -38.67 13.95 11.29
C ALA A 3 -37.49 13.09 11.80
N ARG A 4 -36.72 12.55 10.85
CA ARG A 4 -35.28 12.87 10.77
C ARG A 4 -34.98 13.28 9.34
N GLU A 5 -34.89 14.59 9.10
CA GLU A 5 -34.09 15.09 8.00
C GLU A 5 -32.67 14.58 8.24
N PHE A 6 -32.22 13.62 7.43
CA PHE A 6 -30.79 13.38 7.33
C PHE A 6 -30.21 14.67 6.78
N THR A 7 -29.46 15.40 7.60
CA THR A 7 -28.57 16.46 7.14
C THR A 7 -27.53 15.78 6.26
N GLY A 8 -27.91 15.51 5.00
CA GLY A 8 -27.10 14.77 4.06
C GLY A 8 -25.78 15.49 3.87
N MET A 9 -24.70 14.74 3.75
CA MET A 9 -23.40 15.26 3.38
C MET A 9 -23.54 16.23 2.20
N ARG A 10 -23.07 17.47 2.39
CA ARG A 10 -22.97 18.46 1.34
C ARG A 10 -21.51 18.63 0.97
N HIS A 11 -21.12 18.02 -0.13
CA HIS A 11 -19.77 18.13 -0.66
C HIS A 11 -19.85 18.25 -2.20
N PRO A 12 -19.07 19.14 -2.85
CA PRO A 12 -19.20 19.38 -4.30
C PRO A 12 -18.90 18.17 -5.18
N LEU A 13 -18.20 17.17 -4.64
CA LEU A 13 -17.90 15.90 -5.32
C LEU A 13 -18.89 14.77 -5.02
N VAL A 14 -20.00 15.05 -4.33
CA VAL A 14 -21.04 14.06 -4.03
C VAL A 14 -22.22 14.25 -4.97
N ASP A 15 -22.54 13.20 -5.72
CA ASP A 15 -23.67 13.18 -6.65
C ASP A 15 -24.95 12.66 -5.99
N SER A 16 -24.82 11.76 -5.00
CA SER A 16 -25.96 11.29 -4.19
C SER A 16 -25.52 10.71 -2.85
N VAL A 17 -26.39 10.82 -1.85
CA VAL A 17 -26.18 10.30 -0.49
C VAL A 17 -27.12 9.12 -0.26
N HIS A 18 -26.59 8.04 0.30
CA HIS A 18 -27.31 6.80 0.59
C HIS A 18 -27.08 6.39 2.04
N THR A 19 -27.80 5.38 2.52
CA THR A 19 -27.59 4.84 3.87
C THR A 19 -26.21 4.17 3.95
N GLY A 20 -25.30 4.77 4.73
CA GLY A 20 -23.97 4.24 4.99
C GLY A 20 -22.90 4.55 3.92
N TRP A 21 -23.26 5.23 2.83
CA TRP A 21 -22.30 5.58 1.77
C TRP A 21 -22.74 6.78 0.93
N VAL A 22 -21.80 7.36 0.20
CA VAL A 22 -22.03 8.44 -0.77
C VAL A 22 -21.47 8.06 -2.14
N ARG A 23 -22.17 8.49 -3.20
CA ARG A 23 -21.73 8.30 -4.58
C ARG A 23 -20.96 9.52 -5.05
N SER A 24 -19.80 9.29 -5.66
CA SER A 24 -19.04 10.27 -6.42
C SER A 24 -18.78 9.73 -7.82
N GLU A 25 -19.10 10.46 -8.86
CA GLU A 25 -18.92 10.06 -10.26
C GLU A 25 -17.83 10.87 -10.93
N SER A 26 -17.06 10.20 -11.79
CA SER A 26 -16.07 10.87 -12.62
C SER A 26 -15.83 10.14 -13.93
N ARG A 27 -15.56 10.89 -14.99
CA ARG A 27 -15.09 10.38 -16.28
C ARG A 27 -13.69 10.90 -16.63
N ALA A 28 -12.99 11.46 -15.64
CA ALA A 28 -11.62 11.91 -15.85
C ALA A 28 -10.73 10.68 -16.13
N PRO A 29 -9.85 10.72 -17.16
CA PRO A 29 -8.97 9.60 -17.49
C PRO A 29 -8.10 9.14 -16.32
N VAL A 30 -7.76 10.07 -15.42
CA VAL A 30 -7.01 9.79 -14.20
C VAL A 30 -7.72 10.39 -13.00
N ILE A 31 -7.91 9.57 -11.97
CA ILE A 31 -8.46 9.98 -10.68
C ILE A 31 -7.33 10.09 -9.67
N TYR A 32 -6.94 11.33 -9.39
CA TYR A 32 -5.96 11.69 -8.38
C TYR A 32 -6.61 11.85 -7.01
N LEU A 33 -5.82 11.66 -5.95
CA LEU A 33 -6.19 12.11 -4.60
C LEU A 33 -5.99 13.64 -4.50
N SER A 34 -6.81 14.39 -5.25
CA SER A 34 -6.82 15.85 -5.21
C SER A 34 -7.28 16.37 -3.85
N GLU A 35 -7.03 17.65 -3.55
CA GLU A 35 -7.47 18.30 -2.30
C GLU A 35 -8.95 18.02 -2.00
N GLY A 36 -9.86 18.31 -2.94
CA GLY A 36 -11.29 18.05 -2.75
C GLY A 36 -11.66 16.57 -2.59
N ARG A 37 -10.85 15.62 -3.09
CA ARG A 37 -11.08 14.18 -2.89
C ARG A 37 -10.56 13.72 -1.53
N ALA A 38 -9.43 14.27 -1.09
CA ALA A 38 -8.94 14.06 0.25
C ALA A 38 -9.95 14.60 1.29
N ASP A 39 -10.47 15.81 1.07
CA ASP A 39 -11.52 16.41 1.90
C ASP A 39 -12.80 15.57 1.91
N LEU A 40 -13.25 15.07 0.74
CA LEU A 40 -14.39 14.16 0.66
C LEU A 40 -14.22 12.93 1.58
N PHE A 41 -13.05 12.28 1.57
CA PHE A 41 -12.80 11.14 2.46
C PHE A 41 -12.85 11.53 3.94
N VAL A 42 -12.29 12.69 4.30
CA VAL A 42 -12.32 13.20 5.68
C VAL A 42 -13.75 13.48 6.12
N GLN A 43 -14.52 14.24 5.33
CA GLN A 43 -15.92 14.54 5.65
C GLN A 43 -16.77 13.26 5.73
N ALA A 44 -16.54 12.29 4.85
CA ALA A 44 -17.27 11.02 4.85
C ALA A 44 -16.97 10.18 6.07
N ALA A 45 -15.71 10.11 6.48
CA ALA A 45 -15.32 9.44 7.72
C ALA A 45 -16.01 10.06 8.95
N THR A 46 -16.12 11.39 9.04
CA THR A 46 -16.80 12.04 10.19
C THR A 46 -18.29 11.69 10.30
N GLN A 47 -18.91 11.28 9.20
CA GLN A 47 -20.32 10.88 9.14
C GLN A 47 -20.50 9.35 9.08
N ASN A 48 -19.42 8.56 9.22
CA ASN A 48 -19.42 7.11 9.02
C ASN A 48 -20.00 6.67 7.67
N LEU A 49 -19.69 7.43 6.61
CA LEU A 49 -20.10 7.12 5.25
C LEU A 49 -18.91 6.60 4.44
N ALA A 50 -19.09 5.50 3.72
CA ALA A 50 -18.13 5.05 2.72
C ALA A 50 -18.24 5.89 1.43
N VAL A 51 -17.13 6.18 0.77
CA VAL A 51 -17.14 6.84 -0.55
C VAL A 51 -17.11 5.77 -1.65
N VAL A 52 -18.15 5.74 -2.49
CA VAL A 52 -18.20 4.87 -3.67
C VAL A 52 -17.95 5.71 -4.92
N LEU A 53 -16.77 5.54 -5.50
CA LEU A 53 -16.41 6.16 -6.77
C LEU A 53 -17.00 5.35 -7.93
N VAL A 54 -17.74 5.99 -8.82
CA VAL A 54 -18.22 5.39 -10.07
C VAL A 54 -17.47 6.02 -11.23
N THR A 55 -16.81 5.21 -12.06
CA THR A 55 -16.14 5.66 -13.28
C THR A 55 -16.58 4.88 -14.51
N ASP A 56 -16.14 5.33 -15.68
CA ASP A 56 -16.11 4.48 -16.87
C ASP A 56 -14.89 3.54 -16.87
N ALA A 57 -14.80 2.67 -17.89
CA ALA A 57 -13.72 1.72 -18.07
C ALA A 57 -12.41 2.33 -18.60
N LEU A 58 -12.39 3.64 -18.91
CA LEU A 58 -11.22 4.35 -19.43
C LEU A 58 -10.47 5.10 -18.32
N SER A 59 -11.12 5.30 -17.17
CA SER A 59 -10.56 5.94 -16.00
C SER A 59 -9.59 5.03 -15.26
N SER A 60 -8.44 5.55 -14.84
CA SER A 60 -7.48 4.86 -13.96
C SER A 60 -7.30 5.63 -12.66
N LEU A 61 -7.01 4.93 -11.58
CA LEU A 61 -6.80 5.54 -10.27
C LEU A 61 -5.31 5.73 -10.00
N SER A 62 -4.94 6.82 -9.36
CA SER A 62 -3.63 6.93 -8.72
C SER A 62 -3.54 5.98 -7.51
N GLU A 63 -2.33 5.52 -7.19
CA GLU A 63 -2.11 4.68 -5.99
C GLU A 63 -2.46 5.39 -4.65
N PRO A 64 -2.21 6.70 -4.44
CA PRO A 64 -2.61 7.39 -3.23
C PRO A 64 -4.13 7.45 -3.06
N TYR A 65 -4.88 7.61 -4.16
CA TYR A 65 -6.35 7.52 -4.15
C TYR A 65 -6.81 6.10 -3.79
N CYS A 66 -6.24 5.07 -4.42
CA CYS A 66 -6.60 3.67 -4.13
C CYS A 66 -6.42 3.33 -2.65
N GLN A 67 -5.32 3.81 -2.07
CA GLN A 67 -5.05 3.65 -0.65
C GLN A 67 -6.04 4.44 0.22
N ALA A 68 -6.28 5.73 -0.05
CA ALA A 68 -7.25 6.54 0.71
C ALA A 68 -8.65 5.92 0.70
N MET A 69 -9.07 5.44 -0.47
CA MET A 69 -10.33 4.71 -0.66
C MET A 69 -10.35 3.43 0.16
N SER A 70 -9.28 2.62 0.13
CA SER A 70 -9.22 1.38 0.90
C SER A 70 -9.20 1.63 2.41
N ASP A 71 -8.50 2.68 2.86
CA ASP A 71 -8.38 3.04 4.28
C ASP A 71 -9.67 3.59 4.88
N SER A 72 -10.50 4.24 4.06
CA SER A 72 -11.81 4.76 4.44
C SER A 72 -12.96 3.75 4.25
N GLY A 73 -12.67 2.52 3.81
CA GLY A 73 -13.71 1.52 3.50
C GLY A 73 -14.53 1.87 2.25
N GLY A 74 -14.04 2.77 1.41
CA GLY A 74 -14.64 3.13 0.12
C GLY A 74 -14.50 2.02 -0.93
N ALA A 75 -15.17 2.23 -2.05
CA ALA A 75 -15.21 1.26 -3.15
C ALA A 75 -15.11 1.95 -4.52
N TRP A 76 -14.70 1.19 -5.53
CA TRP A 76 -14.61 1.64 -6.91
C TRP A 76 -15.50 0.80 -7.80
N VAL A 77 -16.51 1.41 -8.39
CA VAL A 77 -17.41 0.80 -9.36
C VAL A 77 -17.06 1.31 -10.76
N VAL A 78 -16.93 0.38 -11.69
CA VAL A 78 -16.74 0.68 -13.10
C VAL A 78 -18.03 0.36 -13.84
N ARG A 79 -18.61 1.38 -14.45
CA ARG A 79 -19.78 1.28 -15.31
C ARG A 79 -19.33 1.17 -16.76
N ALA A 80 -19.67 0.06 -17.41
CA ALA A 80 -19.43 -0.12 -18.83
C ALA A 80 -20.45 0.65 -19.69
N ALA A 81 -20.18 0.76 -20.99
CA ALA A 81 -21.03 1.49 -21.93
C ALA A 81 -22.44 0.86 -22.08
N ASP A 82 -22.55 -0.45 -21.87
CA ASP A 82 -23.82 -1.20 -21.87
C ASP A 82 -24.58 -1.11 -20.52
N GLY A 83 -24.06 -0.35 -19.56
CA GLY A 83 -24.66 -0.15 -18.23
C GLY A 83 -24.26 -1.19 -17.18
N THR A 84 -23.54 -2.24 -17.56
CA THR A 84 -23.08 -3.27 -16.60
C THR A 84 -22.10 -2.70 -15.58
N LEU A 85 -22.18 -3.22 -14.35
CA LEU A 85 -21.37 -2.77 -13.23
C LEU A 85 -20.38 -3.85 -12.80
N ARG A 86 -19.18 -3.41 -12.41
CA ARG A 86 -18.20 -4.26 -11.76
C ARG A 86 -17.38 -3.49 -10.75
N ASP A 87 -16.81 -4.18 -9.78
CA ASP A 87 -15.78 -3.63 -8.91
C ASP A 87 -14.48 -3.41 -9.72
N GLY A 88 -13.91 -2.22 -9.63
CA GLY A 88 -12.74 -1.83 -10.42
C GLY A 88 -11.41 -2.42 -9.94
N LEU A 89 -11.35 -2.93 -8.71
CA LEU A 89 -10.12 -3.52 -8.15
C LEU A 89 -10.08 -5.05 -8.31
N SER A 90 -11.21 -5.72 -8.18
CA SER A 90 -11.35 -7.18 -8.18
C SER A 90 -11.99 -7.72 -9.47
N GLY A 91 -12.69 -6.86 -10.22
CA GLY A 91 -13.45 -7.25 -11.40
C GLY A 91 -14.77 -7.96 -11.10
N ALA A 92 -15.16 -8.09 -9.82
CA ALA A 92 -16.41 -8.72 -9.41
C ALA A 92 -17.60 -8.04 -10.09
N ARG A 93 -18.49 -8.82 -10.71
CA ARG A 93 -19.75 -8.31 -11.28
C ARG A 93 -20.65 -7.82 -10.15
N LEU A 94 -21.32 -6.69 -10.37
CA LEU A 94 -22.21 -6.07 -9.41
C LEU A 94 -23.60 -5.94 -10.04
N GLU A 95 -24.66 -6.23 -9.28
CA GLU A 95 -26.03 -6.00 -9.74
C GLU A 95 -26.42 -4.53 -9.55
N GLN A 96 -25.91 -3.92 -8.47
CA GLN A 96 -26.13 -2.53 -8.12
C GLN A 96 -24.87 -1.91 -7.46
N ILE A 97 -24.81 -0.58 -7.41
CA ILE A 97 -23.64 0.17 -6.90
C ILE A 97 -23.34 -0.18 -5.43
N SER A 98 -24.38 -0.38 -4.63
CA SER A 98 -24.25 -0.68 -3.19
C SER A 98 -23.54 -2.01 -2.92
N ASP A 99 -23.53 -2.95 -3.86
CA ASP A 99 -22.87 -4.24 -3.71
C ASP A 99 -21.33 -4.10 -3.63
N ALA A 100 -20.78 -2.95 -4.03
CA ALA A 100 -19.35 -2.65 -3.89
C ALA A 100 -18.95 -2.32 -2.44
N VAL A 101 -19.91 -1.88 -1.61
CA VAL A 101 -19.66 -1.55 -0.20
C VAL A 101 -19.49 -2.84 0.59
N GLY A 102 -18.38 -2.97 1.31
CA GLY A 102 -18.07 -4.18 2.09
C GLY A 102 -17.28 -5.26 1.34
N ARG A 103 -16.94 -5.03 0.06
CA ARG A 103 -16.06 -5.85 -0.81
C ARG A 103 -16.43 -7.34 -0.81
N THR A 104 -17.20 -7.76 -1.81
CA THR A 104 -17.51 -9.18 -2.00
C THR A 104 -16.27 -9.95 -2.45
N ALA A 105 -15.93 -11.02 -1.74
CA ALA A 105 -14.87 -11.93 -2.16
C ALA A 105 -15.30 -12.64 -3.45
N VAL A 106 -14.48 -12.51 -4.50
CA VAL A 106 -14.65 -13.27 -5.74
C VAL A 106 -14.46 -14.75 -5.43
N SER A 107 -15.47 -15.56 -5.70
CA SER A 107 -15.48 -16.97 -5.31
C SER A 107 -15.21 -17.88 -6.51
N ALA A 108 -15.70 -17.52 -7.68
CA ALA A 108 -15.53 -18.23 -8.93
C ALA A 108 -15.13 -17.26 -10.06
N THR A 109 -14.47 -17.78 -11.09
CA THR A 109 -14.07 -16.98 -12.25
C THR A 109 -15.27 -16.39 -13.00
N THR A 110 -16.44 -17.04 -12.92
CA THR A 110 -17.73 -16.56 -13.46
C THR A 110 -18.21 -15.28 -12.81
N ASP A 111 -17.79 -15.02 -11.57
CA ASP A 111 -18.14 -13.81 -10.82
C ASP A 111 -17.34 -12.59 -11.31
N ILE A 112 -16.36 -12.79 -12.20
CA ILE A 112 -15.51 -11.75 -12.75
C ILE A 112 -16.04 -11.29 -14.12
N ALA A 113 -16.03 -9.98 -14.36
CA ALA A 113 -16.37 -9.41 -15.65
C ALA A 113 -15.28 -9.68 -16.69
N ASP A 114 -15.64 -10.17 -17.88
CA ASP A 114 -14.68 -10.52 -18.94
C ASP A 114 -13.80 -9.33 -19.37
N ALA A 115 -14.37 -8.12 -19.35
CA ALA A 115 -13.64 -6.88 -19.63
C ALA A 115 -12.48 -6.63 -18.66
N PHE A 116 -12.56 -7.13 -17.42
CA PHE A 116 -11.50 -7.03 -16.43
C PHE A 116 -10.33 -7.97 -16.74
N LEU A 117 -10.59 -9.12 -17.36
CA LEU A 117 -9.57 -10.13 -17.67
C LEU A 117 -8.73 -9.78 -18.92
N ARG A 118 -8.96 -8.62 -19.53
CA ARG A 118 -8.20 -8.20 -20.71
C ARG A 118 -6.73 -7.99 -20.35
N PRO A 119 -5.79 -8.64 -21.06
CA PRO A 119 -4.37 -8.48 -20.78
C PRO A 119 -3.93 -7.05 -21.10
N LYS A 120 -3.08 -6.51 -20.23
CA LYS A 120 -2.35 -5.29 -20.51
C LYS A 120 -0.85 -5.61 -20.51
N PRO A 121 -0.12 -5.37 -21.62
CA PRO A 121 1.31 -5.57 -21.64
C PRO A 121 2.00 -4.73 -20.55
N ALA A 122 2.99 -5.33 -19.90
CA ALA A 122 3.80 -4.62 -18.93
C ALA A 122 4.84 -3.75 -19.65
N GLU A 123 5.00 -2.52 -19.20
CA GLU A 123 5.98 -1.57 -19.72
C GLU A 123 7.26 -1.54 -18.87
N HIS A 124 7.17 -2.00 -17.62
CA HIS A 124 8.31 -2.10 -16.72
C HIS A 124 8.11 -3.19 -15.65
N LEU A 125 9.19 -3.49 -14.93
CA LEU A 125 9.12 -4.09 -13.60
C LEU A 125 8.85 -2.99 -12.57
N GLU A 126 7.87 -3.19 -11.69
CA GLU A 126 7.56 -2.28 -10.58
C GLU A 126 7.80 -2.98 -9.25
N LEU A 127 8.52 -2.31 -8.35
CA LEU A 127 8.63 -2.70 -6.96
C LEU A 127 7.55 -2.01 -6.13
N VAL A 128 6.80 -2.79 -5.37
CA VAL A 128 5.86 -2.30 -4.35
C VAL A 128 6.48 -2.56 -2.99
N ILE A 129 7.00 -1.51 -2.37
CA ILE A 129 7.73 -1.59 -1.10
C ILE A 129 6.89 -0.94 -0.01
N SER A 130 6.64 -1.65 1.07
CA SER A 130 6.00 -1.11 2.28
C SER A 130 6.99 -1.21 3.44
N VAL A 131 7.25 -0.10 4.12
CA VAL A 131 8.18 0.00 5.24
C VAL A 131 7.50 0.74 6.37
N SER A 132 7.51 0.16 7.56
CA SER A 132 7.09 0.82 8.79
C SER A 132 8.28 0.99 9.71
N MET A 133 8.50 2.22 10.17
CA MET A 133 9.63 2.61 11.00
C MET A 133 9.13 3.29 12.27
N ARG A 134 9.84 3.05 13.38
CA ARG A 134 9.60 3.77 14.62
C ARG A 134 10.66 4.83 14.84
N HIS A 135 10.19 6.03 15.19
CA HIS A 135 11.03 7.15 15.55
C HIS A 135 10.75 7.54 17.00
N LYS A 136 11.80 8.00 17.69
CA LYS A 136 11.58 8.68 18.97
C LYS A 136 10.85 10.00 18.69
N ALA A 137 9.99 10.44 19.60
CA ALA A 137 9.35 11.75 19.51
C ALA A 137 10.27 12.84 20.09
N LEU A 138 11.36 13.17 19.38
CA LEU A 138 12.34 14.18 19.78
C LEU A 138 12.26 15.41 18.85
N ALA A 139 12.74 16.56 19.33
CA ALA A 139 12.84 17.76 18.50
C ALA A 139 13.72 17.55 17.25
N THR A 140 14.71 16.66 17.35
CA THR A 140 15.64 16.30 16.28
C THR A 140 15.11 15.23 15.32
N THR A 141 13.91 14.70 15.54
CA THR A 141 13.33 13.68 14.67
C THR A 141 13.00 14.27 13.31
N ARG A 142 13.47 13.61 12.24
CA ARG A 142 13.20 13.96 10.84
C ARG A 142 12.54 12.78 10.13
N LEU A 143 11.41 13.04 9.49
CA LEU A 143 10.59 12.06 8.75
C LEU A 143 11.05 11.96 7.29
N GLY A 144 10.57 10.94 6.54
CA GLY A 144 10.88 10.75 5.12
C GLY A 144 12.23 10.10 4.83
N GLY A 145 12.99 9.76 5.87
CA GLY A 145 14.29 9.09 5.75
C GLY A 145 14.23 7.71 5.07
N PRO A 146 13.25 6.85 5.36
CA PRO A 146 13.11 5.56 4.70
C PRO A 146 12.91 5.69 3.19
N LEU A 147 12.07 6.65 2.76
CA LEU A 147 11.84 6.89 1.34
C LEU A 147 13.11 7.42 0.63
N GLU A 148 13.86 8.33 1.25
CA GLU A 148 15.14 8.79 0.70
C GLU A 148 16.13 7.63 0.54
N LEU A 149 16.25 6.78 1.55
CA LEU A 149 17.17 5.65 1.53
C LEU A 149 16.79 4.66 0.42
N LEU A 150 15.51 4.31 0.31
CA LEU A 150 15.00 3.43 -0.75
C LEU A 150 15.24 4.03 -2.13
N SER A 151 14.90 5.31 -2.31
CA SER A 151 15.09 6.02 -3.58
C SER A 151 16.55 6.06 -3.99
N GLN A 152 17.45 6.40 -3.05
CA GLN A 152 18.88 6.48 -3.32
C GLN A 152 19.45 5.10 -3.67
N ARG A 153 19.05 4.03 -2.97
CA ARG A 153 19.57 2.68 -3.23
C ARG A 153 19.02 2.07 -4.52
N LEU A 154 17.73 2.26 -4.81
CA LEU A 154 17.05 1.60 -5.93
C LEU A 154 17.12 2.40 -7.24
N ARG A 155 17.14 3.73 -7.15
CA ARG A 155 17.13 4.63 -8.31
C ARG A 155 18.43 5.42 -8.49
N GLY A 156 19.22 5.56 -7.43
CA GLY A 156 20.43 6.40 -7.42
C GLY A 156 20.15 7.89 -7.16
N GLU A 157 18.92 8.25 -6.80
CA GLU A 157 18.47 9.63 -6.66
C GLU A 157 17.42 9.77 -5.54
N GLN A 158 17.21 11.00 -5.07
CA GLN A 158 16.19 11.32 -4.07
C GLN A 158 14.79 11.48 -4.72
N PRO A 159 13.70 11.48 -3.91
CA PRO A 159 12.42 11.98 -4.38
C PRO A 159 12.55 13.41 -4.94
N SER A 160 11.69 13.76 -5.90
CA SER A 160 11.72 15.08 -6.54
C SER A 160 10.76 16.06 -5.90
N SER A 161 9.58 15.59 -5.51
CA SER A 161 8.54 16.45 -4.94
C SER A 161 7.70 15.72 -3.89
N TRP A 162 6.97 16.49 -3.09
CA TRP A 162 5.98 16.03 -2.14
C TRP A 162 4.76 16.96 -2.07
N GLY A 163 3.68 16.46 -1.46
CA GLY A 163 2.47 17.21 -1.15
C GLY A 163 1.53 16.42 -0.23
N VAL A 164 0.49 17.07 0.30
CA VAL A 164 -0.55 16.41 1.12
C VAL A 164 -1.68 15.81 0.27
N HIS A 165 -1.73 16.18 -1.00
CA HIS A 165 -2.63 15.70 -2.04
C HIS A 165 -1.90 15.71 -3.38
N GLU A 166 -2.48 15.09 -4.40
CA GLU A 166 -1.98 15.17 -5.77
C GLU A 166 -2.53 16.42 -6.50
N PRO A 167 -1.74 17.02 -7.41
CA PRO A 167 -0.33 16.71 -7.70
C PRO A 167 0.60 17.16 -6.56
N ALA A 168 1.71 16.44 -6.38
CA ALA A 168 2.76 16.82 -5.45
C ALA A 168 3.52 18.04 -6.00
N GLY A 169 3.18 19.24 -5.50
CA GLY A 169 3.68 20.50 -6.04
C GLY A 169 4.93 21.08 -5.37
N THR A 170 5.34 20.55 -4.21
CA THR A 170 6.45 21.11 -3.42
C THR A 170 7.73 20.32 -3.67
N ALA A 171 8.86 20.99 -3.87
CA ALA A 171 10.15 20.30 -3.99
C ALA A 171 10.44 19.43 -2.75
N TRP A 172 11.06 18.26 -2.96
CA TRP A 172 11.38 17.35 -1.86
C TRP A 172 12.23 18.03 -0.80
N ASP A 173 11.67 18.17 0.41
CA ASP A 173 12.33 18.75 1.57
C ASP A 173 11.80 18.08 2.84
N ARG A 174 12.65 17.28 3.48
CA ARG A 174 12.31 16.55 4.70
C ARG A 174 12.06 17.46 5.89
N ASP A 175 12.69 18.62 5.95
CA ASP A 175 12.51 19.55 7.07
C ASP A 175 11.15 20.23 6.98
N GLN A 176 10.72 20.62 5.78
CA GLN A 176 9.37 21.13 5.56
C GLN A 176 8.30 20.05 5.79
N LEU A 177 8.50 18.84 5.27
CA LEU A 177 7.60 17.70 5.52
C LEU A 177 7.48 17.41 7.03
N THR A 178 8.62 17.42 7.73
CA THR A 178 8.66 17.19 9.18
C THR A 178 8.00 18.33 9.96
N ALA A 179 8.21 19.58 9.56
CA ALA A 179 7.58 20.74 10.17
C ALA A 179 6.05 20.69 10.02
N PHE A 180 5.55 20.29 8.84
CA PHE A 180 4.12 20.09 8.61
C PHE A 180 3.55 18.99 9.50
N ALA A 181 4.20 17.82 9.54
CA ALA A 181 3.75 16.73 10.41
C ALA A 181 3.71 17.18 11.87
N ARG A 182 4.70 17.96 12.31
CA ARG A 182 4.79 18.48 13.68
C ARG A 182 3.69 19.48 14.01
N SER A 183 3.31 20.37 13.08
CA SER A 183 2.25 21.36 13.33
C SER A 183 0.87 20.73 13.46
N ARG A 184 0.69 19.51 12.92
CA ARG A 184 -0.53 18.72 12.98
C ARG A 184 -0.63 17.84 14.24
N MET A 185 0.47 17.59 14.94
CA MET A 185 0.46 16.69 16.10
C MET A 185 -0.53 17.15 17.17
N PRO A 186 -1.33 16.24 17.76
CA PRO A 186 -1.22 14.78 17.68
C PRO A 186 -1.95 14.13 16.49
N ASP A 187 -2.57 14.91 15.60
CA ASP A 187 -3.29 14.36 14.45
C ASP A 187 -2.33 13.70 13.44
N ASP A 188 -2.81 12.63 12.84
CA ASP A 188 -2.07 11.91 11.81
C ASP A 188 -1.86 12.78 10.56
N SER A 189 -0.72 12.54 9.90
CA SER A 189 -0.34 13.24 8.67
C SER A 189 -0.06 12.24 7.56
N ARG A 190 -0.50 12.58 6.35
CA ARG A 190 -0.23 11.80 5.15
C ARG A 190 0.38 12.68 4.08
N PHE A 191 1.42 12.16 3.43
CA PHE A 191 2.14 12.80 2.36
C PHE A 191 2.17 11.89 1.14
N ILE A 192 2.27 12.51 -0.01
CA ILE A 192 2.51 11.89 -1.31
C ILE A 192 3.87 12.42 -1.77
N ALA A 193 4.69 11.56 -2.33
CA ALA A 193 6.00 11.90 -2.88
C ALA A 193 6.15 11.30 -4.26
N THR A 194 6.81 12.01 -5.17
CA THR A 194 7.02 11.56 -6.54
C THR A 194 8.48 11.66 -6.96
N GLY A 195 8.87 10.80 -7.90
CA GLY A 195 10.16 10.87 -8.58
C GLY A 195 10.09 11.67 -9.88
N ARG A 196 11.17 11.63 -10.65
CA ARG A 196 11.24 12.25 -11.97
C ARG A 196 10.52 11.39 -13.01
N ARG A 197 10.17 11.99 -14.15
CA ARG A 197 9.49 11.29 -15.25
C ARG A 197 10.33 10.15 -15.85
N ASP A 198 11.65 10.31 -15.89
CA ASP A 198 12.63 9.34 -16.39
C ASP A 198 13.02 8.26 -15.35
N SER A 199 12.64 8.45 -14.08
CA SER A 199 12.82 7.47 -13.01
C SER A 199 11.55 7.41 -12.15
N PRO A 200 10.50 6.74 -12.67
CA PRO A 200 9.17 6.78 -12.08
C PRO A 200 9.19 6.23 -10.65
N MET A 201 8.73 7.07 -9.73
CA MET A 201 8.41 6.70 -8.36
C MET A 201 7.16 7.45 -7.93
N LEU A 202 6.30 6.74 -7.20
CA LEU A 202 5.18 7.29 -6.45
C LEU A 202 5.22 6.68 -5.05
N ALA A 203 5.07 7.49 -4.03
CA ALA A 203 5.08 7.00 -2.66
C ALA A 203 4.08 7.75 -1.80
N THR A 204 3.64 7.09 -0.74
CA THR A 204 2.83 7.68 0.32
C THR A 204 3.54 7.46 1.65
N ILE A 205 3.57 8.50 2.47
CA ILE A 205 4.15 8.46 3.82
C ILE A 205 3.02 8.81 4.78
N ALA A 206 2.65 7.87 5.65
CA ALA A 206 1.74 8.09 6.75
C ALA A 206 2.52 8.20 8.05
N VAL A 207 2.17 9.17 8.88
CA VAL A 207 2.85 9.44 10.15
C VAL A 207 1.79 9.56 11.23
N CYS A 208 1.94 8.74 12.27
CA CYS A 208 1.04 8.74 13.42
C CYS A 208 1.81 8.81 14.74
N ARG A 209 1.16 9.37 15.76
CA ARG A 209 1.68 9.39 17.13
C ARG A 209 1.24 8.14 17.87
N THR A 210 2.19 7.44 18.48
CA THR A 210 1.91 6.25 19.28
C THR A 210 2.46 6.38 20.70
N GLY A 211 2.05 5.48 21.59
CA GLY A 211 2.62 5.40 22.94
C GLY A 211 4.12 5.05 22.96
N GLN A 212 4.70 4.64 21.84
CA GLN A 212 6.12 4.28 21.71
C GLN A 212 6.95 5.31 20.92
N GLY A 213 6.34 6.43 20.52
CA GLY A 213 6.99 7.49 19.76
C GLY A 213 6.17 7.91 18.55
N LEU A 214 6.82 8.01 17.40
CA LEU A 214 6.18 8.24 16.10
C LEU A 214 6.36 6.99 15.25
N GLU A 215 5.35 6.63 14.49
CA GLU A 215 5.47 5.59 13.47
C GLU A 215 5.31 6.21 12.09
N GLU A 216 6.26 5.92 11.21
CA GLU A 216 6.29 6.35 9.82
C GLU A 216 6.10 5.12 8.93
N THR A 217 5.00 5.08 8.19
CA THR A 217 4.72 4.03 7.21
C THR A 217 4.88 4.60 5.81
N THR A 218 5.92 4.15 5.11
CA THR A 218 6.18 4.47 3.71
C THR A 218 5.69 3.33 2.83
N ARG A 219 4.87 3.65 1.83
CA ARG A 219 4.55 2.74 0.73
C ARG A 219 5.01 3.36 -0.57
N ALA A 220 5.95 2.72 -1.24
CA ALA A 220 6.58 3.19 -2.47
C ALA A 220 6.32 2.22 -3.63
N PHE A 221 6.06 2.80 -4.79
CA PHE A 221 5.93 2.15 -6.09
C PHE A 221 7.11 2.67 -6.92
N ILE A 222 8.07 1.81 -7.25
CA ILE A 222 9.32 2.21 -7.90
C ILE A 222 9.47 1.42 -9.20
N GLY A 223 9.55 2.12 -10.33
CA GLY A 223 9.84 1.49 -11.62
C GLY A 223 11.32 1.11 -11.73
N MET A 224 11.60 -0.14 -12.08
CA MET A 224 12.95 -0.69 -12.26
C MET A 224 13.36 -0.78 -13.74
N GLY A 225 12.58 -0.18 -14.64
CA GLY A 225 12.79 -0.23 -16.09
C GLY A 225 12.17 -1.47 -16.75
N LEU A 226 12.45 -1.65 -18.05
CA LEU A 226 11.93 -2.77 -18.83
C LEU A 226 12.33 -4.13 -18.19
N PRO A 227 11.47 -5.15 -18.28
CA PRO A 227 11.85 -6.52 -17.90
C PRO A 227 13.16 -6.93 -18.59
N GLY A 228 14.12 -7.43 -17.81
CA GLY A 228 15.45 -7.81 -18.29
C GLY A 228 16.48 -6.67 -18.38
N ALA A 229 16.12 -5.42 -18.07
CA ALA A 229 17.12 -4.36 -17.87
C ALA A 229 18.01 -4.64 -16.65
N ASP A 230 19.22 -4.04 -16.60
CA ASP A 230 20.17 -4.27 -15.50
C ASP A 230 19.58 -3.99 -14.11
N ARG A 231 18.85 -2.88 -13.96
CA ARG A 231 18.15 -2.54 -12.72
C ARG A 231 17.09 -3.57 -12.32
N ALA A 232 16.42 -4.17 -13.30
CA ALA A 232 15.45 -5.23 -13.04
C ALA A 232 16.17 -6.52 -12.60
N ARG A 233 17.29 -6.88 -13.25
CA ARG A 233 18.08 -8.08 -12.90
C ARG A 233 18.63 -8.05 -11.48
N THR A 234 19.07 -6.90 -11.00
CA THR A 234 19.66 -6.74 -9.65
C THR A 234 18.64 -6.33 -8.58
N ALA A 235 17.34 -6.40 -8.88
CA ALA A 235 16.28 -5.90 -7.99
C ALA A 235 16.31 -6.57 -6.61
N VAL A 236 16.46 -7.89 -6.55
CA VAL A 236 16.49 -8.67 -5.28
C VAL A 236 17.67 -8.25 -4.41
N GLU A 237 18.87 -8.20 -4.99
CA GLU A 237 20.10 -7.80 -4.28
C GLU A 237 20.00 -6.37 -3.76
N THR A 238 19.52 -5.45 -4.62
CA THR A 238 19.41 -4.03 -4.28
C THR A 238 18.36 -3.78 -3.19
N VAL A 239 17.22 -4.48 -3.24
CA VAL A 239 16.19 -4.45 -2.19
C VAL A 239 16.73 -4.97 -0.87
N THR A 240 17.42 -6.12 -0.90
CA THR A 240 18.01 -6.75 0.29
C THR A 240 19.03 -5.81 0.93
N ALA A 241 19.92 -5.21 0.13
CA ALA A 241 20.88 -4.22 0.60
C ALA A 241 20.20 -2.96 1.18
N ALA A 242 19.12 -2.48 0.57
CA ALA A 242 18.35 -1.34 1.08
C ALA A 242 17.68 -1.66 2.43
N PHE A 243 17.13 -2.86 2.60
CA PHE A 243 16.53 -3.29 3.87
C PHE A 243 17.57 -3.46 4.99
N SER A 244 18.75 -4.00 4.68
CA SER A 244 19.87 -4.02 5.62
C SER A 244 20.24 -2.60 6.07
N ALA A 245 20.34 -1.64 5.14
CA ALA A 245 20.67 -0.26 5.46
C ALA A 245 19.57 0.44 6.31
N LEU A 246 18.29 0.11 6.12
CA LEU A 246 17.20 0.57 6.99
C LEU A 246 17.38 0.07 8.44
N ALA A 247 17.80 -1.19 8.61
CA ALA A 247 18.03 -1.78 9.92
C ALA A 247 19.26 -1.20 10.66
N GLU A 248 20.25 -0.69 9.92
CA GLU A 248 21.42 -0.03 10.49
C GLU A 248 21.13 1.41 10.94
N THR A 249 20.32 2.12 10.14
CA THR A 249 20.09 3.57 10.29
C THR A 249 18.91 3.93 11.20
N GLY A 250 17.98 3.00 11.44
CA GLY A 250 16.78 3.27 12.22
C GLY A 250 16.23 2.08 13.02
N MET A 251 14.94 2.18 13.35
CA MET A 251 14.21 1.13 14.07
C MET A 251 13.05 0.65 13.18
N PRO A 252 13.32 -0.21 12.18
CA PRO A 252 12.24 -0.81 11.41
C PRO A 252 11.32 -1.60 12.33
N LEU A 253 10.03 -1.59 12.03
CA LEU A 253 9.05 -2.51 12.58
C LEU A 253 8.91 -3.69 11.65
N ILE A 254 8.61 -3.41 10.39
CA ILE A 254 8.51 -4.38 9.31
C ILE A 254 8.78 -3.69 7.97
N ALA A 255 9.38 -4.40 7.03
CA ALA A 255 9.42 -3.99 5.63
C ALA A 255 9.12 -5.19 4.72
N VAL A 256 8.41 -4.97 3.63
CA VAL A 256 8.12 -5.99 2.62
C VAL A 256 8.33 -5.36 1.25
N ALA A 257 9.05 -6.07 0.39
CA ALA A 257 9.20 -5.70 -1.01
C ALA A 257 8.57 -6.78 -1.88
N LEU A 258 7.65 -6.35 -2.74
CA LEU A 258 7.05 -7.18 -3.76
C LEU A 258 7.43 -6.65 -5.15
N ALA A 259 7.41 -7.52 -6.14
CA ALA A 259 7.63 -7.17 -7.53
C ALA A 259 6.42 -7.55 -8.37
N ARG A 260 6.04 -6.67 -9.31
CA ARG A 260 5.02 -6.98 -10.31
C ARG A 260 5.39 -6.40 -11.67
N PRO A 261 4.89 -6.96 -12.76
CA PRO A 261 4.81 -6.25 -14.02
C PRO A 261 3.94 -4.99 -13.84
N GLY A 262 4.41 -3.86 -14.30
CA GLY A 262 3.78 -2.55 -14.10
C GLY A 262 3.76 -1.68 -15.35
N GLN A 263 3.29 -0.44 -15.18
CA GLN A 263 3.19 0.58 -16.23
C GLN A 263 3.91 1.84 -15.82
N VAL A 264 4.55 2.55 -16.76
CA VAL A 264 5.33 3.77 -16.46
C VAL A 264 4.49 4.84 -15.76
N SER A 265 3.20 4.90 -16.04
CA SER A 265 2.26 5.82 -15.38
C SER A 265 2.05 5.56 -13.89
N GLN A 266 2.32 4.34 -13.41
CA GLN A 266 2.05 3.86 -12.05
C GLN A 266 0.57 4.05 -11.62
N LEU A 267 -0.32 4.13 -12.62
CA LEU A 267 -1.76 4.20 -12.41
C LEU A 267 -2.35 2.81 -12.38
N ARG A 268 -3.41 2.66 -11.60
CA ARG A 268 -4.19 1.43 -11.48
C ARG A 268 -5.38 1.46 -12.46
N PRO A 269 -5.32 0.71 -13.56
CA PRO A 269 -6.46 0.58 -14.47
C PRO A 269 -7.52 -0.36 -13.89
N PRO A 270 -8.76 -0.33 -14.43
CA PRO A 270 -9.85 -1.23 -14.04
C PRO A 270 -9.71 -2.60 -14.74
N LEU A 271 -8.52 -3.18 -14.66
CA LEU A 271 -8.10 -4.41 -15.34
C LEU A 271 -7.31 -5.30 -14.38
N LEU A 272 -7.37 -6.61 -14.59
CA LEU A 272 -6.63 -7.59 -13.83
C LEU A 272 -5.13 -7.27 -13.90
N GLN A 273 -4.55 -7.02 -12.73
CA GLN A 273 -3.11 -6.88 -12.57
C GLN A 273 -2.53 -8.25 -12.22
N LEU A 274 -1.36 -8.56 -12.76
CA LEU A 274 -0.64 -9.75 -12.34
C LEU A 274 -0.32 -9.64 -10.83
N PRO A 275 -0.58 -10.69 -10.05
CA PRO A 275 -0.33 -10.66 -8.61
C PRO A 275 1.16 -10.43 -8.37
N PRO A 276 1.53 -9.56 -7.41
CA PRO A 276 2.92 -9.30 -7.12
C PRO A 276 3.58 -10.53 -6.46
N THR A 277 4.87 -10.76 -6.73
CA THR A 277 5.69 -11.78 -6.08
C THR A 277 6.50 -11.18 -4.92
N PRO A 278 6.53 -11.80 -3.73
CA PRO A 278 7.39 -11.36 -2.64
C PRO A 278 8.88 -11.57 -2.96
N LEU A 279 9.68 -10.52 -2.79
CA LEU A 279 11.14 -10.59 -2.96
C LEU A 279 11.87 -10.71 -1.63
N ALA A 280 11.52 -9.85 -0.67
CA ALA A 280 12.17 -9.80 0.63
C ALA A 280 11.24 -9.29 1.72
N MET A 281 11.50 -9.70 2.95
CA MET A 281 10.85 -9.18 4.15
C MET A 281 11.89 -8.88 5.23
N LEU A 282 11.79 -7.72 5.88
CA LEU A 282 12.56 -7.35 7.05
C LEU A 282 11.63 -7.34 8.27
N ILE A 283 11.98 -8.08 9.31
CA ILE A 283 11.35 -7.96 10.63
C ILE A 283 12.35 -7.23 11.52
N GLY A 284 11.99 -6.01 11.91
CA GLY A 284 12.88 -5.20 12.73
C GLY A 284 12.89 -5.61 14.20
N PRO A 285 13.74 -4.97 15.03
CA PRO A 285 13.98 -5.42 16.40
C PRO A 285 12.72 -5.48 17.30
N PRO A 286 11.77 -4.52 17.20
CA PRO A 286 10.50 -4.62 17.93
C PRO A 286 9.68 -5.84 17.52
N GLY A 287 9.66 -6.18 16.23
CA GLY A 287 8.97 -7.36 15.71
C GLY A 287 9.62 -8.66 16.16
N VAL A 288 10.96 -8.75 16.08
CA VAL A 288 11.74 -9.90 16.59
C VAL A 288 11.43 -10.15 18.06
N LYS A 289 11.43 -9.09 18.88
CA LYS A 289 11.11 -9.18 20.31
C LYS A 289 9.64 -9.56 20.56
N ALA A 290 8.70 -8.90 19.90
CA ALA A 290 7.26 -9.10 20.12
C ALA A 290 6.80 -10.51 19.71
N LEU A 291 7.34 -11.04 18.62
CA LEU A 291 7.06 -12.40 18.15
C LEU A 291 7.91 -13.46 18.86
N GLN A 292 8.92 -13.05 19.65
CA GLN A 292 9.93 -13.91 20.28
C GLN A 292 10.64 -14.82 19.28
N LEU A 293 11.04 -14.23 18.16
CA LEU A 293 11.76 -14.95 17.11
C LEU A 293 13.16 -15.32 17.61
N ASN A 294 13.60 -16.54 17.29
CA ASN A 294 14.97 -17.00 17.53
C ASN A 294 15.81 -16.74 16.27
N PRO A 295 16.76 -15.77 16.28
CA PRO A 295 17.57 -15.43 15.11
C PRO A 295 18.35 -16.61 14.54
N ALA A 296 19.00 -17.42 15.39
CA ALA A 296 19.83 -18.53 14.94
C ALA A 296 19.00 -19.63 14.27
N ARG A 297 17.83 -19.94 14.84
CA ARG A 297 16.88 -20.89 14.25
C ARG A 297 16.41 -20.41 12.89
N LEU A 298 15.96 -19.16 12.79
CA LEU A 298 15.41 -18.62 11.54
C LEU A 298 16.49 -18.42 10.47
N ALA A 299 17.73 -18.15 10.85
CA ALA A 299 18.86 -18.14 9.94
C ALA A 299 19.09 -19.54 9.32
N GLY A 300 19.04 -20.60 10.14
CA GLY A 300 19.20 -21.98 9.66
C GLY A 300 18.02 -22.51 8.84
N GLU A 301 16.78 -22.26 9.29
CA GLU A 301 15.58 -22.83 8.65
C GLU A 301 15.10 -22.04 7.42
N PHE A 302 15.24 -20.71 7.43
CA PHE A 302 14.67 -19.82 6.41
C PHE A 302 15.71 -18.95 5.70
N GLY A 303 17.01 -19.15 5.97
CA GLY A 303 18.07 -18.34 5.37
C GLY A 303 18.04 -16.87 5.81
N ALA A 304 17.48 -16.59 6.99
CA ALA A 304 17.40 -15.23 7.51
C ALA A 304 18.81 -14.64 7.73
N VAL A 305 19.03 -13.44 7.22
CA VAL A 305 20.23 -12.64 7.48
C VAL A 305 19.98 -11.79 8.71
N ILE A 306 20.85 -11.91 9.71
CA ILE A 306 20.80 -11.08 10.92
C ILE A 306 21.41 -9.72 10.57
N VAL A 307 20.61 -8.67 10.68
CA VAL A 307 20.99 -7.28 10.33
C VAL A 307 20.71 -6.32 11.49
N GLY A 308 21.19 -5.08 11.37
CA GLY A 308 21.06 -4.08 12.43
C GLY A 308 22.10 -4.27 13.54
N ARG A 309 21.78 -3.80 14.76
CA ARG A 309 22.78 -3.75 15.85
C ARG A 309 22.84 -5.08 16.60
N PRO A 310 24.02 -5.57 17.03
CA PRO A 310 24.17 -6.87 17.68
C PRO A 310 23.25 -7.12 18.89
N ARG A 311 22.95 -6.08 19.68
CA ARG A 311 22.10 -6.17 20.88
C ARG A 311 20.59 -6.11 20.59
N ILE A 312 20.20 -5.64 19.41
CA ILE A 312 18.80 -5.49 18.99
C ILE A 312 18.70 -5.93 17.52
N PRO A 313 18.83 -7.24 17.25
CA PRO A 313 18.89 -7.74 15.88
C PRO A 313 17.56 -7.55 15.16
N ALA A 314 17.65 -7.29 13.87
CA ALA A 314 16.58 -7.45 12.90
C ALA A 314 16.86 -8.69 12.03
N LEU A 315 15.82 -9.23 11.41
CA LEU A 315 15.90 -10.40 10.56
C LEU A 315 15.43 -10.06 9.16
N LEU A 316 16.31 -10.22 8.18
CA LEU A 316 16.03 -10.03 6.77
C LEU A 316 15.89 -11.39 6.09
N PHE A 317 14.74 -11.61 5.46
CA PHE A 317 14.38 -12.85 4.78
C PHE A 317 14.34 -12.62 3.28
N PRO A 318 15.26 -13.21 2.51
CA PRO A 318 15.06 -13.42 1.09
C PRO A 318 13.87 -14.37 0.90
N LEU A 319 12.91 -14.00 0.05
CA LEU A 319 11.68 -14.78 -0.14
C LEU A 319 11.63 -15.47 -1.50
N GLY A 320 11.94 -14.73 -2.56
CA GLY A 320 11.87 -15.22 -3.93
C GLY A 320 12.68 -14.36 -4.88
N THR A 321 12.60 -14.71 -6.15
CA THR A 321 13.23 -13.97 -7.25
C THR A 321 12.15 -13.45 -8.21
N LEU A 322 12.57 -12.89 -9.33
CA LEU A 322 11.63 -12.53 -10.40
C LEU A 322 11.11 -13.75 -11.16
N ASP A 323 11.88 -14.84 -11.16
CA ASP A 323 11.55 -16.09 -11.85
C ASP A 323 10.86 -17.09 -10.90
N ASP A 324 11.22 -17.06 -9.61
CA ASP A 324 10.68 -17.95 -8.58
C ASP A 324 9.80 -17.19 -7.58
N SER A 325 8.52 -17.55 -7.55
CA SER A 325 7.51 -16.95 -6.68
C SER A 325 7.86 -17.09 -5.19
N GLY A 326 7.97 -15.97 -4.48
CA GLY A 326 8.28 -15.95 -3.04
C GLY A 326 7.11 -16.26 -2.12
N TRP A 327 5.90 -16.52 -2.66
CA TRP A 327 4.70 -16.78 -1.85
C TRP A 327 4.83 -18.02 -0.97
N ASN A 328 5.35 -19.13 -1.51
CA ASN A 328 5.54 -20.36 -0.73
C ASN A 328 6.53 -20.15 0.44
N GLN A 329 7.60 -19.37 0.22
CA GLN A 329 8.55 -19.05 1.27
C GLN A 329 7.93 -18.15 2.34
N LEU A 330 7.17 -17.13 1.91
CA LEU A 330 6.46 -16.23 2.81
C LEU A 330 5.42 -17.00 3.65
N ASP A 331 4.64 -17.89 3.05
CA ASP A 331 3.61 -18.66 3.76
C ASP A 331 4.22 -19.61 4.79
N ARG A 332 5.30 -20.32 4.44
CA ARG A 332 6.06 -21.16 5.40
C ARG A 332 6.61 -20.32 6.55
N LEU A 333 7.15 -19.14 6.25
CA LEU A 333 7.71 -18.24 7.26
C LEU A 333 6.62 -17.71 8.19
N LEU A 334 5.52 -17.19 7.67
CA LEU A 334 4.40 -16.68 8.47
C LEU A 334 3.74 -17.81 9.28
N GLY A 335 3.64 -19.02 8.70
CA GLY A 335 3.15 -20.22 9.40
C GLY A 335 4.05 -20.68 10.55
N SER A 336 5.35 -20.34 10.54
CA SER A 336 6.28 -20.63 11.63
C SER A 336 6.11 -19.71 12.85
N PHE A 337 5.44 -18.56 12.67
CA PHE A 337 5.23 -17.59 13.74
C PHE A 337 4.06 -17.98 14.63
N ASN A 338 4.13 -17.59 15.90
CA ASN A 338 3.00 -17.78 16.81
C ASN A 338 1.81 -16.94 16.36
N GLN A 339 0.72 -17.58 15.94
CA GLN A 339 -0.46 -16.91 15.36
C GLN A 339 -1.12 -15.90 16.31
N GLY A 340 -1.14 -16.18 17.62
CA GLY A 340 -1.70 -15.27 18.62
C GLY A 340 -0.89 -13.97 18.71
N ARG A 341 0.44 -14.09 18.70
CA ARG A 341 1.36 -12.93 18.72
C ARG A 341 1.40 -12.20 17.39
N LEU A 342 1.27 -12.94 16.29
CA LEU A 342 1.15 -12.34 14.96
C LEU A 342 -0.10 -11.46 14.90
N LYS A 343 -1.27 -11.94 15.34
CA LYS A 343 -2.50 -11.11 15.40
C LYS A 343 -2.31 -9.85 16.24
N THR A 344 -1.64 -9.93 17.39
CA THR A 344 -1.36 -8.75 18.25
C THR A 344 -0.37 -7.78 17.62
N ALA A 345 0.71 -8.29 17.02
CA ALA A 345 1.74 -7.49 16.36
C ALA A 345 1.22 -6.81 15.08
N LEU A 346 0.37 -7.51 14.32
CA LEU A 346 -0.26 -7.00 13.11
C LEU A 346 -1.43 -6.06 13.39
N GLY A 347 -2.19 -6.28 14.47
CA GLY A 347 -3.28 -5.40 14.89
C GLY A 347 -2.82 -3.97 15.16
N SER A 348 -1.56 -3.78 15.55
CA SER A 348 -0.94 -2.47 15.77
C SER A 348 -0.29 -1.86 14.51
N ASN A 349 -0.10 -2.63 13.43
CA ASN A 349 0.68 -2.22 12.25
C ASN A 349 0.01 -2.63 10.92
N ARG A 350 -1.34 -2.59 10.86
CA ARG A 350 -2.13 -3.13 9.74
C ARG A 350 -1.74 -2.52 8.40
N ASP A 351 -1.37 -1.24 8.36
CA ASP A 351 -1.12 -0.51 7.12
C ASP A 351 0.15 -0.97 6.38
N ALA A 352 1.17 -1.43 7.12
CA ALA A 352 2.42 -1.94 6.52
C ALA A 352 2.22 -3.28 5.79
N LEU A 353 1.21 -4.06 6.18
CA LEU A 353 0.93 -5.38 5.59
C LEU A 353 -0.28 -5.44 4.67
N ARG A 354 -1.02 -4.34 4.47
CA ARG A 354 -2.11 -4.30 3.47
C ARG A 354 -1.64 -4.65 2.05
N GLY A 355 -0.34 -4.54 1.76
CA GLY A 355 0.25 -5.01 0.50
C GLY A 355 0.30 -6.54 0.32
N LEU A 356 0.20 -7.32 1.41
CA LEU A 356 0.17 -8.79 1.38
C LEU A 356 -1.24 -9.36 1.15
N ASP A 357 -2.28 -8.51 1.16
CA ASP A 357 -3.67 -8.93 0.97
C ASP A 357 -4.02 -9.21 -0.51
N THR A 358 -3.03 -9.15 -1.40
CA THR A 358 -3.14 -9.50 -2.83
C THR A 358 -2.89 -10.98 -3.10
N ARG A 359 -3.15 -11.86 -2.12
CA ARG A 359 -2.92 -13.30 -2.23
C ARG A 359 -3.70 -13.86 -3.44
N PRO A 360 -3.10 -14.68 -4.29
CA PRO A 360 -3.85 -15.60 -5.12
C PRO A 360 -4.67 -16.50 -4.18
N GLY A 361 -5.99 -16.55 -4.37
CA GLY A 361 -6.89 -17.28 -3.47
C GLY A 361 -6.51 -18.76 -3.35
N THR A 362 -5.94 -19.16 -2.22
CA THR A 362 -5.86 -20.56 -1.81
C THR A 362 -7.16 -20.92 -1.10
N ARG A 363 -8.10 -21.53 -1.84
CA ARG A 363 -9.27 -22.19 -1.24
C ARG A 363 -8.81 -23.36 -0.37
N GLY A 364 -9.50 -23.49 0.76
CA GLY A 364 -9.22 -24.44 1.82
C GLY A 364 -9.39 -25.90 1.44
N GLY A 365 -8.63 -26.71 2.18
CA GLY A 365 -8.88 -28.12 2.39
C GLY A 365 -8.65 -28.40 3.86
N ASP A 366 -9.65 -28.11 4.70
CA ASP A 366 -9.79 -28.82 5.97
C ASP A 366 -11.28 -29.01 6.28
N ARG A 367 -11.83 -30.08 5.69
CA ARG A 367 -12.97 -30.80 6.26
C ARG A 367 -12.41 -32.16 6.64
N GLY A 368 -12.28 -32.41 7.94
CA GLY A 368 -11.73 -33.65 8.43
C GLY A 368 -11.81 -33.79 9.95
N GLN A 369 -13.02 -33.68 10.51
CA GLN A 369 -13.59 -34.65 11.46
C GLN A 369 -15.03 -34.30 11.80
#